data_AF-A0A7G8ERR4-F1
#
_entry.id   AF-A0A7G8ERR4-F1
#
_cell.length_a   1.000
_cell.length_b   1.000
_cell.length_c   1.000
_cell.angle_alpha   90.00
_cell.angle_beta   90.00
_cell.angle_gamma   90.00
#
_symmetry.space_group_name_H-M   'P 1'
#
loop_
_entity.id
_entity.type
_entity.pdbx_description
1 polymer ?
#
loop_
_entity_poly.entity_id
_entity_poly.type
_entity_poly.pdbx_seq_one_letter_code
_entity_poly.pdbx_strand_id
1 'polypeptide(L)'
;MSQQRLDHLAATDPQLRHAPRVLLIGTPSDANHAERRCQQRGISLTKIRIALTYGRHDNHHSVERWTLISRELRHSPYARYEQDLNGLQLVGRRVRSLNDGGDVVLLKTCKWNYGLRRH
;
A
#
# COMPACT_ATOMS: atom_id res chain seq x y z
N MET A 1 3.57 -6.78 -18.82
CA MET A 1 3.22 -8.19 -18.53
C MET A 1 3.20 -8.56 -17.03
N SER A 2 3.44 -7.64 -16.06
CA SER A 2 3.61 -8.03 -14.63
C SER A 2 2.37 -7.93 -13.73
N GLN A 3 1.39 -7.05 -14.03
CA GLN A 3 0.27 -6.78 -13.11
C GLN A 3 -0.69 -7.97 -12.91
N GLN A 4 -1.13 -8.64 -13.97
CA GLN A 4 -2.05 -9.78 -13.86
C GLN A 4 -1.46 -10.94 -13.03
N ARG A 5 -0.16 -11.21 -13.20
CA ARG A 5 0.53 -12.24 -12.41
C ARG A 5 0.66 -11.86 -10.94
N LEU A 6 0.88 -10.57 -10.66
CA LEU A 6 0.88 -10.03 -9.30
C LEU A 6 -0.50 -10.15 -8.65
N ASP A 7 -1.56 -9.80 -9.39
CA ASP A 7 -2.94 -9.90 -8.92
C ASP A 7 -3.33 -11.35 -8.63
N HIS A 8 -2.93 -12.30 -9.49
CA HIS A 8 -3.16 -13.73 -9.25
C HIS A 8 -2.45 -14.22 -7.99
N LEU A 9 -1.16 -13.88 -7.81
CA LEU A 9 -0.43 -14.23 -6.59
C LEU A 9 -1.09 -13.63 -5.34
N ALA A 10 -1.50 -12.36 -5.43
CA ALA A 10 -2.16 -11.67 -4.33
C ALA A 10 -3.54 -12.25 -3.98
N ALA A 11 -4.28 -12.77 -4.96
CA ALA A 11 -5.55 -13.44 -4.72
C ALA A 11 -5.39 -14.72 -3.89
N THR A 12 -4.25 -15.40 -4.03
CA THR A 12 -3.94 -16.64 -3.28
C THR A 12 -3.24 -16.41 -1.94
N ASP A 13 -2.79 -15.18 -1.65
CA ASP A 13 -2.07 -14.87 -0.41
C ASP A 13 -3.03 -14.82 0.80
N PRO A 14 -2.89 -15.73 1.79
CA PRO A 14 -3.74 -15.73 2.97
C PRO A 14 -3.53 -14.50 3.86
N GLN A 15 -2.32 -13.92 3.92
CA GLN A 15 -2.06 -12.73 4.75
C GLN A 15 -2.80 -11.51 4.21
N LEU A 16 -2.97 -11.42 2.89
CA LEU A 16 -3.75 -10.35 2.28
C LEU A 16 -5.24 -10.41 2.61
N ARG A 17 -5.78 -11.56 3.04
CA ARG A 17 -7.18 -11.67 3.50
C ARG A 17 -7.41 -10.91 4.80
N HIS A 18 -6.38 -10.74 5.60
CA HIS A 18 -6.39 -10.01 6.87
C HIS A 18 -5.94 -8.55 6.70
N ALA A 19 -5.63 -8.12 5.47
CA ALA A 19 -5.28 -6.73 5.21
C ALA A 19 -6.45 -5.82 5.61
N PRO A 20 -6.18 -4.67 6.26
CA PRO A 20 -7.22 -3.73 6.62
C PRO A 20 -7.93 -3.23 5.37
N ARG A 21 -9.22 -2.88 5.52
CA ARG A 21 -9.97 -2.24 4.44
C ARG A 21 -9.34 -0.87 4.15
N VAL A 22 -9.30 -0.49 2.88
CA VAL A 22 -8.69 0.79 2.46
C VAL A 22 -9.74 1.72 1.90
N LEU A 23 -9.72 2.96 2.37
CA LEU A 23 -10.48 4.06 1.78
C LEU A 23 -9.50 5.13 1.29
N LEU A 24 -9.57 5.43 0.00
CA LEU A 24 -8.82 6.53 -0.60
C LEU A 24 -9.54 7.83 -0.25
N ILE A 25 -8.88 8.74 0.46
CA ILE A 25 -9.48 9.99 0.92
C ILE A 25 -8.89 11.20 0.20
N GLY A 26 -9.77 12.14 -0.17
CA GLY A 26 -9.40 13.40 -0.78
C GLY A 26 -8.93 14.48 0.19
N THR A 27 -8.69 15.67 -0.36
CA THR A 27 -8.57 16.93 0.39
C THR A 27 -9.89 17.70 0.27
N PRO A 28 -10.12 18.74 1.09
CA PRO A 28 -11.31 19.59 0.95
C PRO A 28 -11.48 20.20 -0.45
N SER A 29 -10.37 20.43 -1.15
CA SER A 29 -10.34 20.98 -2.51
C SER A 29 -10.34 19.93 -3.63
N ASP A 30 -10.14 18.66 -3.31
CA ASP A 30 -9.97 17.57 -4.28
C ASP A 30 -10.39 16.24 -3.64
N ALA A 31 -11.68 15.91 -3.75
CA ALA A 31 -12.28 14.70 -3.16
C ALA A 31 -11.61 13.40 -3.64
N ASN A 32 -11.04 13.40 -4.84
CA ASN A 32 -10.41 12.22 -5.46
C ASN A 32 -8.89 12.29 -5.44
N HIS A 33 -8.30 13.14 -4.58
CA HIS A 33 -6.86 13.38 -4.55
C HIS A 33 -6.04 12.08 -4.47
N ALA A 34 -6.33 11.23 -3.49
CA ALA A 34 -5.60 9.98 -3.29
C ALA A 34 -5.75 9.02 -4.48
N GLU A 35 -6.96 8.86 -5.00
CA GLU A 35 -7.26 8.01 -6.16
C GLU A 35 -6.48 8.47 -7.39
N ARG A 36 -6.59 9.75 -7.73
CA ARG A 36 -5.88 10.35 -8.86
C ARG A 36 -4.36 10.18 -8.72
N ARG A 37 -3.81 10.37 -7.52
CA ARG A 37 -2.37 10.16 -7.26
C ARG A 37 -1.95 8.71 -7.49
N CYS A 38 -2.76 7.73 -7.08
CA CYS A 38 -2.44 6.32 -7.27
C CYS A 38 -2.55 5.92 -8.75
N GLN A 39 -3.58 6.40 -9.45
CA GLN A 39 -3.74 6.18 -10.88
C GLN A 39 -2.57 6.76 -11.68
N GLN A 40 -2.22 8.03 -11.46
CA GLN A 40 -1.09 8.70 -12.12
C GLN A 40 0.26 8.00 -11.91
N ARG A 41 0.40 7.24 -10.81
CA ARG A 41 1.64 6.54 -10.44
C ARG A 41 1.60 5.03 -10.74
N GLY A 42 0.54 4.53 -11.37
CA GLY A 42 0.38 3.11 -11.67
C GLY A 42 0.31 2.23 -10.42
N ILE A 43 -0.26 2.76 -9.33
CA ILE A 43 -0.41 2.07 -8.04
C ILE A 43 -1.82 1.50 -7.97
N SER A 44 -1.94 0.18 -8.15
CA SER A 44 -3.22 -0.54 -8.06
C SER A 44 -3.59 -0.86 -6.61
N LEU A 45 -4.87 -1.20 -6.39
CA LEU A 45 -5.35 -1.67 -5.08
C LEU A 45 -4.56 -2.89 -4.57
N THR A 46 -4.17 -3.80 -5.45
CA THR A 46 -3.31 -4.94 -5.11
C THR A 46 -1.98 -4.48 -4.49
N LYS A 47 -1.31 -3.51 -5.14
CA LYS A 47 -0.05 -2.95 -4.61
C LYS A 47 -0.25 -2.26 -3.26
N ILE A 48 -1.37 -1.57 -3.10
CA ILE A 48 -1.74 -0.94 -1.83
C ILE A 48 -1.90 -2.00 -0.73
N ARG A 49 -2.66 -3.07 -0.99
CA ARG A 49 -2.88 -4.16 -0.02
C ARG A 49 -1.56 -4.82 0.37
N ILE A 50 -0.69 -5.11 -0.60
CA ILE A 50 0.64 -5.66 -0.35
C ILE A 50 1.45 -4.72 0.56
N ALA A 51 1.47 -3.43 0.28
CA ALA A 51 2.18 -2.46 1.12
C ALA A 51 1.60 -2.35 2.54
N LEU A 52 0.29 -2.47 2.72
CA LEU A 52 -0.31 -2.46 4.07
C LEU A 52 -0.01 -3.72 4.88
N THR A 53 0.17 -4.86 4.20
CA THR A 53 0.46 -6.15 4.85
C THR A 53 1.95 -6.37 5.11
N TYR A 54 2.81 -6.09 4.13
CA TYR A 54 4.25 -6.41 4.17
C TYR A 54 5.14 -5.16 4.24
N GLY A 55 4.57 -3.96 4.17
CA GLY A 55 5.35 -2.73 4.25
C GLY A 55 5.85 -2.51 5.66
N ARG A 56 7.09 -2.03 5.77
CA ARG A 56 7.59 -1.48 7.03
C ARG A 56 6.67 -0.35 7.47
N HIS A 57 6.13 -0.49 8.67
CA HIS A 57 5.24 0.50 9.28
C HIS A 57 6.04 1.48 10.11
N ASP A 58 5.85 2.77 9.86
CA ASP A 58 6.38 3.86 10.67
C ASP A 58 5.24 4.84 11.03
N ASN A 59 5.20 5.33 12.27
CA ASN A 59 4.23 6.32 12.73
C ASN A 59 4.94 7.60 13.18
N HIS A 60 4.48 8.75 12.70
CA HIS A 60 4.99 10.05 13.12
C HIS A 60 3.87 11.10 13.10
N HIS A 61 3.65 11.79 14.23
CA HIS A 61 2.61 12.82 14.39
C HIS A 61 1.22 12.40 13.87
N SER A 62 0.76 11.21 14.26
CA SER A 62 -0.54 10.65 13.85
C SER A 62 -0.68 10.40 12.34
N VAL A 63 0.43 10.39 11.61
CA VAL A 63 0.52 9.97 10.22
C VAL A 63 1.26 8.64 10.16
N GLU A 64 0.59 7.65 9.61
CA GLU A 64 1.14 6.34 9.39
C GLU A 64 1.69 6.22 7.97
N ARG A 65 2.83 5.52 7.88
CA ARG A 65 3.52 5.23 6.65
C ARG A 65 3.74 3.74 6.54
N TRP A 66 3.45 3.19 5.37
CA TRP A 66 3.78 1.81 5.03
C TRP A 66 4.69 1.84 3.82
N THR A 67 5.92 1.36 3.97
CA THR A 67 6.92 1.38 2.91
C THR A 67 7.36 -0.03 2.55
N LEU A 68 7.13 -0.46 1.31
CA LEU A 68 7.73 -1.67 0.79
C LEU A 68 9.22 -1.42 0.57
N ILE A 69 10.06 -2.15 1.30
CA ILE A 69 11.51 -2.11 1.19
C ILE A 69 12.01 -3.50 0.77
N SER A 70 13.12 -3.54 0.04
CA SER A 70 13.76 -4.78 -0.41
C SER A 70 13.88 -5.85 0.67
N ARG A 71 14.26 -5.46 1.90
CA ARG A 71 14.38 -6.40 3.02
C ARG A 71 13.07 -7.15 3.29
N GLU A 72 11.95 -6.44 3.45
CA GLU A 72 10.65 -7.07 3.72
C GLU A 72 10.17 -7.87 2.50
N LEU A 73 10.37 -7.34 1.29
CA LEU A 73 9.95 -8.01 0.06
C LEU A 73 10.66 -9.36 -0.15
N ARG A 74 11.97 -9.44 0.15
CA ARG A 74 12.75 -10.68 0.06
C ARG A 74 12.29 -11.78 1.00
N HIS A 75 11.65 -11.43 2.11
CA HIS A 75 11.06 -12.37 3.07
C HIS A 75 9.56 -12.61 2.85
N SER A 76 9.03 -12.11 1.72
CA SER A 76 7.62 -12.25 1.35
C SER A 76 7.45 -13.07 0.07
N PRO A 77 6.23 -13.55 -0.24
CA PRO A 77 5.91 -14.15 -1.54
C PRO A 77 6.19 -13.24 -2.75
N TYR A 78 6.38 -11.93 -2.50
CA TYR A 78 6.57 -10.91 -3.53
C TYR A 78 8.03 -10.62 -3.87
N ALA A 79 9.00 -11.41 -3.38
CA ALA A 79 10.43 -11.24 -3.69
C ALA A 79 10.71 -11.11 -5.20
N ARG A 80 10.03 -11.91 -6.03
CA ARG A 80 10.15 -11.85 -7.51
C ARG A 80 9.64 -10.55 -8.14
N TYR A 81 8.88 -9.75 -7.41
CA TYR A 81 8.35 -8.45 -7.82
C TYR A 81 9.07 -7.30 -7.12
N GLU A 82 10.24 -7.54 -6.52
CA GLU A 82 10.99 -6.53 -5.79
C GLU A 82 11.23 -5.27 -6.63
N GLN A 83 11.66 -5.42 -7.88
CA GLN A 83 11.88 -4.28 -8.79
C GLN A 83 10.61 -3.45 -9.05
N ASP A 84 9.43 -4.10 -9.05
CA ASP A 84 8.15 -3.44 -9.29
C ASP A 84 7.62 -2.75 -8.02
N LEU A 85 7.80 -3.39 -6.86
CA LEU A 85 7.16 -3.01 -5.59
C LEU A 85 8.03 -2.21 -4.64
N ASN A 86 9.36 -2.34 -4.75
CA ASN A 86 10.28 -1.67 -3.84
C ASN A 86 10.12 -0.14 -3.93
N GLY A 87 10.19 0.51 -2.78
CA GLY A 87 9.98 1.93 -2.62
C GLY A 87 8.51 2.38 -2.66
N LEU A 88 7.52 1.48 -2.79
CA LEU A 88 6.12 1.89 -2.66
C LEU A 88 5.87 2.40 -1.24
N GLN A 89 5.47 3.66 -1.09
CA GLN A 89 5.15 4.27 0.18
C GLN A 89 3.70 4.76 0.19
N LEU A 90 2.95 4.26 1.16
CA LEU A 90 1.60 4.68 1.48
C LEU A 90 1.63 5.64 2.67
N VAL A 91 0.78 6.67 2.64
CA VAL A 91 0.68 7.66 3.72
C VAL A 91 -0.78 7.87 4.07
N GLY A 92 -1.14 7.68 5.34
CA GLY A 92 -2.52 7.75 5.77
C GLY A 92 -2.66 7.72 7.29
N ARG A 93 -3.81 7.23 7.74
CA ARG A 93 -4.07 6.91 9.15
C ARG A 93 -4.90 5.63 9.24
N ARG A 94 -4.64 4.82 10.25
CA ARG A 94 -5.50 3.71 10.62
C ARG A 94 -6.55 4.20 11.60
N VAL A 95 -7.80 3.79 11.37
CA VAL A 95 -8.93 4.05 12.25
C VAL A 95 -9.64 2.73 12.50
N ARG A 96 -10.08 2.52 13.74
CA ARG A 96 -10.91 1.37 14.07
C ARG A 96 -12.33 1.67 13.63
N SER A 97 -12.92 0.80 12.83
CA SER A 97 -14.31 0.92 12.44
C SER A 97 -15.21 0.49 13.60
N LEU A 98 -16.19 1.35 13.91
CA LEU A 98 -17.13 1.13 15.00
C LEU A 98 -18.18 0.07 14.66
N ASN A 99 -18.42 -0.19 13.37
CA ASN A 99 -19.54 -1.02 12.91
C ASN A 99 -19.16 -2.50 12.71
N ASP A 100 -17.93 -2.78 12.28
CA ASP A 100 -17.47 -4.13 11.97
C ASP A 100 -16.25 -4.56 12.82
N GLY A 101 -15.80 -3.70 13.74
CA GLY A 101 -14.65 -3.94 14.62
C GLY A 101 -13.30 -4.05 13.89
N GLY A 102 -13.29 -3.90 12.57
CA GLY A 102 -12.11 -4.05 11.72
C GLY A 102 -11.29 -2.77 11.62
N ASP A 103 -10.01 -2.94 11.29
CA ASP A 103 -9.13 -1.82 10.98
C ASP A 103 -9.42 -1.28 9.57
N VAL A 104 -9.62 0.03 9.46
CA VAL A 104 -9.76 0.75 8.19
C VAL A 104 -8.59 1.71 8.05
N VAL A 105 -7.92 1.67 6.90
CA VAL A 105 -6.86 2.63 6.55
C VAL A 105 -7.44 3.70 5.66
N LEU A 106 -7.41 4.95 6.13
CA LEU A 106 -7.73 6.13 5.35
C LEU A 106 -6.45 6.62 4.66
N LEU A 107 -6.30 6.28 3.38
CA LEU A 107 -5.11 6.61 2.60
C LEU A 107 -5.22 8.01 2.01
N LYS A 108 -4.30 8.90 2.42
CA LYS A 108 -4.25 10.29 1.93
C LYS A 108 -3.45 10.41 0.64
N THR A 109 -2.38 9.63 0.50
CA THR A 109 -1.56 9.62 -0.70
C THR A 109 -0.72 8.35 -0.79
N CYS A 110 -0.21 8.08 -1.99
CA CYS A 110 0.64 6.94 -2.33
C CYS A 110 1.75 7.45 -3.25
N LYS A 111 3.01 7.06 -3.03
CA LYS A 111 4.15 7.53 -3.83
C LYS A 111 5.23 6.48 -3.95
N TRP A 112 6.07 6.60 -4.98
CA TRP A 112 7.32 5.86 -5.08
C TRP A 112 8.44 6.66 -4.41
N ASN A 113 9.10 6.07 -3.43
CA ASN A 113 10.34 6.59 -2.87
C ASN A 113 11.51 6.13 -3.74
N TYR A 114 11.87 6.94 -4.74
CA TYR A 114 12.94 6.62 -5.69
C TYR A 114 14.32 6.47 -5.05
N GLY A 115 14.55 7.10 -3.89
CA GLY A 115 15.80 6.92 -3.14
C GLY A 115 16.03 5.48 -2.69
N LEU A 116 14.94 4.71 -2.47
CA LEU A 116 14.96 3.29 -2.12
C LEU A 116 14.97 2.37 -3.33
N ARG A 117 14.68 2.89 -4.54
CA ARG A 117 14.65 2.11 -5.80
C ARG A 117 16.01 2.07 -6.50
N ARG A 118 17.09 2.54 -5.88
CA ARG A 118 18.41 2.58 -6.52
C ARG A 118 18.92 1.16 -6.81
N HIS A 119 19.41 1.04 -8.04
CA HIS A 119 19.90 -0.16 -8.73
C HIS A 119 21.09 -0.82 -8.04
#